data_AF-A0A0S8L658-F1
#
_entry.id   AF-A0A0S8L658-F1
#
_cell.length_a   1.000
_cell.length_b   1.000
_cell.length_c   1.000
_cell.angle_alpha   90.00
_cell.angle_beta   90.00
_cell.angle_gamma   90.00
#
_symmetry.space_group_name_H-M   'P 1'
#
loop_
_entity.id
_entity.type
_entity.pdbx_description
1 polymer ?
#
loop_
_entity_poly.entity_id
_entity_poly.type
_entity_poly.pdbx_seq_one_letter_code
_entity_poly.pdbx_strand_id
1 'polypeptide(L)'
;LSLFFETPATSPEDKARLEWMANQLRRLNIQLVVRATDYNRFQEKMRKGDAQLFEWGWNADYPDPENFLFLLYGPNKKVGADGENASNYDNPEFNRLFERMKNMDNGPERLAIIRRMVDIARRDAPWAWGVHPKQFVLQHAWVHNTKLNDMANNTIKYLRVEPALRSARREAWNRPVVWPLWAFIGLLIAAAVPAAIGWWRREHGVVR
;
A
#
# COMPACT_ATOMS: atom_id res chain seq x y z
N LEU A 1 -24.75 17.71 -4.87
CA LEU A 1 -23.51 18.16 -4.21
C LEU A 1 -22.33 17.43 -4.85
N SER A 2 -21.26 18.12 -5.23
CA SER A 2 -20.04 17.48 -5.78
C SER A 2 -18.88 17.72 -4.82
N LEU A 3 -18.17 16.65 -4.46
CA LEU A 3 -17.02 16.67 -3.54
C LEU A 3 -15.78 16.12 -4.24
N PHE A 4 -14.66 16.80 -4.08
CA PHE A 4 -13.37 16.36 -4.61
C PHE A 4 -12.64 15.48 -3.59
N PHE A 5 -12.23 14.29 -4.03
CA PHE A 5 -11.51 13.32 -3.22
C PHE A 5 -10.09 13.16 -3.74
N GLU A 6 -9.13 13.68 -3.00
CA GLU A 6 -7.71 13.64 -3.33
C GLU A 6 -7.09 12.34 -2.82
N THR A 7 -6.35 11.63 -3.68
CA THR A 7 -5.74 10.35 -3.29
C THR A 7 -4.47 10.03 -4.07
N PRO A 8 -3.45 9.40 -3.44
CA PRO A 8 -2.31 8.84 -4.15
C PRO A 8 -2.58 7.46 -4.76
N ALA A 9 -3.79 6.93 -4.55
CA ALA A 9 -4.20 5.58 -4.92
C ALA A 9 -4.43 5.46 -6.43
N THR A 10 -3.50 4.80 -7.14
CA THR A 10 -3.50 4.67 -8.61
C THR A 10 -3.54 3.21 -9.09
N SER A 11 -3.59 2.24 -8.18
CA SER A 11 -3.55 0.82 -8.55
C SER A 11 -4.92 0.30 -9.06
N PRO A 12 -4.95 -0.83 -9.77
CA PRO A 12 -6.21 -1.47 -10.18
C PRO A 12 -7.10 -1.85 -8.98
N GLU A 13 -6.52 -2.26 -7.86
CA GLU A 13 -7.26 -2.59 -6.63
C GLU A 13 -7.92 -1.34 -6.03
N ASP A 14 -7.19 -0.21 -6.03
CA ASP A 14 -7.73 1.07 -5.58
C ASP A 14 -8.94 1.51 -6.39
N LYS A 15 -8.92 1.29 -7.71
CA LYS A 15 -10.02 1.67 -8.59
C LYS A 15 -11.34 1.01 -8.15
N ALA A 16 -11.33 -0.28 -7.86
CA ALA A 16 -12.54 -0.99 -7.42
C ALA A 16 -13.09 -0.41 -6.10
N ARG A 17 -12.21 -0.12 -5.14
CA ARG A 17 -12.57 0.48 -3.85
C ARG A 17 -13.13 1.90 -4.01
N LEU A 18 -12.49 2.73 -4.83
CA LEU A 18 -12.88 4.12 -5.10
C LEU A 18 -14.22 4.19 -5.87
N GLU A 19 -14.43 3.28 -6.82
CA GLU A 19 -15.71 3.15 -7.53
C GLU A 19 -16.84 2.72 -6.57
N TRP A 20 -16.58 1.76 -5.68
CA TRP A 20 -17.54 1.37 -4.66
C TRP A 20 -17.90 2.56 -3.76
N MET A 21 -16.91 3.33 -3.29
CA MET A 21 -17.14 4.51 -2.45
C MET A 21 -17.94 5.59 -3.18
N ALA A 22 -17.60 5.87 -4.43
CA ALA A 22 -18.35 6.80 -5.28
C ALA A 22 -19.80 6.33 -5.49
N ASN A 23 -20.02 5.02 -5.64
CA ASN A 23 -21.36 4.44 -5.75
C ASN A 23 -22.17 4.60 -4.45
N GLN A 24 -21.56 4.41 -3.27
CA GLN A 24 -22.26 4.62 -1.99
C GLN A 24 -22.68 6.08 -1.80
N LEU A 25 -21.78 7.03 -2.07
CA LEU A 25 -22.10 8.46 -1.96
C LEU A 25 -23.14 8.90 -2.99
N ARG A 26 -23.15 8.29 -4.18
CA ARG A 26 -24.18 8.57 -5.20
C ARG A 26 -25.59 8.21 -4.71
N ARG A 27 -25.75 7.15 -3.91
CA ARG A 27 -27.04 6.79 -3.29
C ARG A 27 -27.57 7.88 -2.34
N LEU A 28 -26.68 8.75 -1.86
CA LEU A 28 -26.99 9.91 -1.03
C LEU A 28 -27.08 11.21 -1.85
N ASN A 29 -27.11 11.13 -3.19
CA ASN A 29 -27.07 12.28 -4.11
C ASN A 29 -25.80 13.15 -3.99
N ILE A 30 -24.69 12.54 -3.55
CA ILE A 30 -23.36 13.15 -3.48
C ILE A 30 -22.50 12.58 -4.62
N GLN A 31 -22.02 13.45 -5.50
CA GLN A 31 -21.09 13.08 -6.55
C GLN A 31 -19.65 13.16 -6.00
N LEU A 32 -19.02 12.01 -5.82
CA LEU A 32 -17.60 11.94 -5.48
C LEU A 32 -16.75 12.01 -6.77
N VAL A 33 -15.93 13.04 -6.88
CA VAL A 33 -14.98 13.21 -7.99
C VAL A 33 -13.58 12.85 -7.49
N VAL A 34 -13.13 11.66 -7.87
CA VAL A 34 -11.81 11.14 -7.49
C VAL A 34 -10.72 11.84 -8.31
N ARG A 35 -9.75 12.42 -7.61
CA ARG A 35 -8.57 13.07 -8.18
C ARG A 35 -7.34 12.32 -7.71
N ALA A 36 -6.95 11.33 -8.51
CA ALA A 36 -5.73 10.57 -8.25
C ALA A 36 -4.51 11.35 -8.76
N THR A 37 -3.50 11.53 -7.93
CA THR A 37 -2.21 12.14 -8.30
C THR A 37 -1.06 11.28 -7.81
N ASP A 38 0.17 11.56 -8.26
CA ASP A 38 1.34 11.00 -7.60
C ASP A 38 1.45 11.50 -6.14
N TYR A 39 2.23 10.78 -5.34
CA TYR A 39 2.32 11.05 -3.90
C TYR A 39 2.93 12.43 -3.59
N ASN A 40 3.93 12.89 -4.35
CA ASN A 40 4.55 14.20 -4.12
C ASN A 40 3.53 15.33 -4.38
N ARG A 41 2.77 15.22 -5.47
CA ARG A 41 1.71 16.18 -5.79
C ARG A 41 0.57 16.14 -4.76
N PHE A 42 0.21 14.95 -4.28
CA PHE A 42 -0.77 14.80 -3.20
C PHE A 42 -0.30 15.52 -1.92
N GLN A 43 0.95 15.29 -1.49
CA GLN A 43 1.53 15.98 -0.34
C GLN A 43 1.54 17.49 -0.51
N GLU A 44 1.87 18.00 -1.69
CA GLU A 44 1.83 19.44 -2.01
C GLU A 44 0.42 20.03 -1.83
N LYS A 45 -0.62 19.33 -2.30
CA LYS A 45 -2.02 19.75 -2.10
C LYS A 45 -2.38 19.78 -0.61
N MET A 46 -1.96 18.79 0.17
CA MET A 46 -2.22 18.76 1.62
C MET A 46 -1.56 19.92 2.34
N ARG A 47 -0.30 20.23 2.01
CA ARG A 47 0.42 21.40 2.58
C ARG A 47 -0.25 22.73 2.25
N LYS A 48 -0.83 22.84 1.07
CA LYS A 48 -1.55 24.04 0.61
C LYS A 48 -2.99 24.12 1.12
N GLY A 49 -3.53 23.03 1.67
CA GLY A 49 -4.94 22.94 2.06
C GLY A 49 -5.90 22.85 0.88
N ASP A 50 -5.42 22.43 -0.30
CA ASP A 50 -6.20 22.32 -1.55
C ASP A 50 -6.87 20.93 -1.67
N ALA A 51 -7.57 20.52 -0.62
CA ALA A 51 -8.29 19.25 -0.57
C ALA A 51 -9.56 19.36 0.26
N GLN A 52 -10.66 18.81 -0.27
CA GLN A 52 -11.94 18.77 0.43
C GLN A 52 -12.08 17.46 1.21
N LEU A 53 -11.82 16.33 0.54
CA LEU A 53 -11.74 15.01 1.14
C LEU A 53 -10.44 14.35 0.69
N PHE A 54 -9.85 13.55 1.56
CA PHE A 54 -8.65 12.77 1.26
C PHE A 54 -8.60 11.52 2.13
N GLU A 55 -7.73 10.60 1.77
CA GLU A 55 -7.41 9.42 2.57
C GLU A 55 -5.91 9.39 2.83
N TRP A 56 -5.55 9.26 4.10
CA TRP A 56 -4.18 9.06 4.55
C TRP A 56 -4.21 8.12 5.75
N GLY A 57 -3.26 7.19 5.82
CA GLY A 57 -3.05 6.32 6.97
C GLY A 57 -1.90 6.79 7.85
N TRP A 58 -1.88 6.30 9.08
CA TRP A 58 -0.77 6.45 10.01
C TRP A 58 -0.38 5.09 10.59
N ASN A 59 0.91 4.81 10.61
CA ASN A 59 1.47 3.64 11.30
C ASN A 59 2.13 4.13 12.59
N ALA A 60 2.00 3.38 13.68
CA ALA A 60 2.64 3.75 14.93
C ALA A 60 4.17 3.76 14.77
N ASP A 61 4.82 4.84 15.19
CA ASP A 61 6.29 4.92 15.27
C ASP A 61 6.81 4.33 16.59
N TYR A 62 6.03 4.50 17.66
CA TYR A 62 6.29 3.97 18.99
C TYR A 62 4.97 3.58 19.67
N PRO A 63 4.97 2.67 20.66
CA PRO A 63 3.77 2.02 21.16
C PRO A 63 3.07 2.89 22.21
N ASP A 64 2.79 4.14 21.86
CA ASP A 64 2.14 5.11 22.74
C ASP A 64 0.95 5.79 22.01
N PRO A 65 -0.23 5.92 22.66
CA PRO A 65 -1.39 6.61 22.08
C PRO A 65 -1.12 8.06 21.63
N GLU A 66 -0.15 8.73 22.23
CA GLU A 66 0.26 10.09 21.87
C GLU A 66 0.70 10.17 20.41
N ASN A 67 1.35 9.13 19.86
CA ASN A 67 1.74 9.04 18.44
C ASN A 67 0.54 8.99 17.49
N PHE A 68 -0.68 8.76 17.98
CA PHE A 68 -1.89 8.93 17.16
C PHE A 68 -2.61 10.24 17.49
N LEU A 69 -2.60 10.67 18.74
CA LEU A 69 -3.30 11.87 19.18
C LEU A 69 -2.61 13.16 18.71
N PHE A 70 -1.30 13.14 18.45
CA PHE A 70 -0.57 14.31 17.95
C PHE A 70 -1.00 14.73 16.53
N LEU A 71 -1.60 13.82 15.77
CA LEU A 71 -2.19 14.05 14.45
C LEU A 71 -3.46 14.92 14.51
N LEU A 72 -4.01 15.13 15.70
CA LEU A 72 -5.17 15.98 15.95
C LEU A 72 -4.78 17.22 16.77
N TYR A 73 -3.50 17.39 17.08
CA TYR A 73 -3.02 18.54 17.84
C TYR A 73 -2.93 19.76 16.91
N GLY A 74 -3.58 20.86 17.27
CA GLY A 74 -3.70 22.07 16.44
C GLY A 74 -2.37 22.66 15.98
N PRO A 75 -1.37 22.83 16.88
CA PRO A 75 -0.04 23.30 16.50
C PRO A 75 0.70 22.39 15.50
N ASN A 76 0.30 21.13 15.36
CA ASN A 76 0.85 20.22 14.34
C ASN A 76 0.11 20.32 13.00
N LYS A 77 -0.72 21.34 12.77
CA LYS A 77 -1.44 21.51 11.49
C LYS A 77 -0.52 21.44 10.28
N LYS A 78 -1.00 20.81 9.21
CA LYS A 78 -0.26 20.69 7.95
C LYS A 78 -0.16 22.05 7.25
N VAL A 79 -1.24 22.81 7.19
CA VAL A 79 -1.28 24.11 6.49
C VAL A 79 -0.61 25.19 7.33
N GLY A 80 0.43 25.81 6.75
CA GLY A 80 1.16 26.93 7.34
C GLY A 80 2.19 26.56 8.42
N ALA A 81 2.16 25.32 8.95
CA ALA A 81 3.15 24.83 9.91
C ALA A 81 3.87 23.54 9.47
N ASP A 82 3.45 22.92 8.35
CA ASP A 82 4.01 21.68 7.80
C ASP A 82 4.07 20.51 8.81
N GLY A 83 3.19 20.50 9.81
CA GLY A 83 3.08 19.42 10.79
C GLY A 83 2.25 18.23 10.28
N GLU A 84 2.07 17.20 11.11
CA GLU A 84 1.43 15.94 10.70
C GLU A 84 -0.10 15.88 10.84
N ASN A 85 -0.74 16.91 11.41
CA ASN A 85 -2.19 17.03 11.42
C ASN A 85 -2.71 17.48 10.05
N ALA A 86 -2.93 16.50 9.17
CA ALA A 86 -3.44 16.71 7.81
C ALA A 86 -4.88 17.26 7.77
N SER A 87 -5.69 17.02 8.79
CA SER A 87 -7.05 17.59 8.90
C SER A 87 -7.07 19.07 9.26
N ASN A 88 -5.94 19.64 9.72
CA ASN A 88 -5.86 20.98 10.29
C ASN A 88 -6.87 21.22 11.43
N TYR A 89 -7.25 20.15 12.13
CA TYR A 89 -8.18 20.21 13.26
C TYR A 89 -7.53 20.97 14.42
N ASP A 90 -8.25 21.92 15.01
CA ASP A 90 -7.72 22.79 16.07
C ASP A 90 -8.79 23.07 17.13
N ASN A 91 -8.84 22.22 18.15
CA ASN A 91 -9.75 22.37 19.28
C ASN A 91 -8.96 22.81 20.53
N PRO A 92 -9.25 23.98 21.13
CA PRO A 92 -8.50 24.50 22.27
C PRO A 92 -8.49 23.58 23.50
N GLU A 93 -9.59 22.86 23.75
CA GLU A 93 -9.67 21.90 24.85
C GLU A 93 -8.80 20.68 24.58
N PHE A 94 -8.88 20.12 23.37
CA PHE A 94 -8.03 19.01 22.94
C PHE A 94 -6.55 19.37 23.06
N ASN A 95 -6.16 20.56 22.59
CA ASN A 95 -4.78 21.04 22.64
C ASN A 95 -4.24 21.12 24.07
N ARG A 96 -5.01 21.69 25.00
CA ARG A 96 -4.61 21.79 26.41
C ARG A 96 -4.45 20.41 27.05
N LEU A 97 -5.34 19.47 26.73
CA LEU A 97 -5.27 18.09 27.23
C LEU A 97 -4.05 17.35 26.66
N PHE A 98 -3.78 17.51 25.37
CA PHE A 98 -2.62 16.93 24.69
C PHE A 98 -1.31 17.42 25.32
N GLU A 99 -1.14 18.73 25.51
CA GLU A 99 0.05 19.33 26.13
C GLU A 99 0.32 18.83 27.55
N ARG A 100 -0.74 18.56 28.32
CA ARG A 100 -0.60 17.93 29.65
C ARG A 100 -0.22 16.46 29.52
N MET A 101 -0.94 15.71 28.68
CA MET A 101 -0.83 14.25 28.54
C MET A 101 0.53 13.80 28.01
N LYS A 102 1.13 14.54 27.08
CA LYS A 102 2.39 14.16 26.43
C LYS A 102 3.59 14.09 27.38
N ASN A 103 3.53 14.80 28.51
CA ASN A 103 4.59 14.84 29.53
C ASN A 103 4.27 13.99 30.78
N MET A 104 3.22 13.16 30.72
CA MET A 104 2.83 12.30 31.84
C MET A 104 3.32 10.87 31.65
N ASP A 105 3.71 10.25 32.76
CA ASP A 105 3.93 8.81 32.80
C ASP A 105 2.64 8.02 32.59
N ASN A 106 2.80 6.75 32.22
CA ASN A 106 1.67 5.84 32.08
C ASN A 106 0.98 5.60 33.42
N GLY A 107 -0.30 5.99 33.49
CA GLY A 107 -1.10 5.82 34.69
C GLY A 107 -2.59 6.12 34.46
N PRO A 108 -3.44 5.88 35.48
CA PRO A 108 -4.89 6.09 35.40
C PRO A 108 -5.29 7.52 35.02
N GLU A 109 -4.53 8.52 35.49
CA GLU A 109 -4.77 9.93 35.22
C GLU A 109 -4.50 10.29 33.75
N ARG A 110 -3.40 9.78 33.19
CA ARG A 110 -3.06 9.92 31.77
C ARG A 110 -4.14 9.27 30.91
N LEU A 111 -4.58 8.06 31.28
CA LEU A 111 -5.65 7.35 30.59
C LEU A 111 -6.99 8.12 30.62
N ALA A 112 -7.33 8.76 31.74
CA ALA A 112 -8.53 9.59 31.84
C ALA A 112 -8.49 10.79 30.88
N ILE A 113 -7.32 11.45 30.77
CA ILE A 113 -7.12 12.55 29.81
C ILE A 113 -7.23 12.03 28.37
N ILE A 114 -6.57 10.91 28.04
CA ILE A 114 -6.65 10.28 26.71
C ILE A 114 -8.10 9.97 26.35
N ARG A 115 -8.88 9.40 27.27
CA ARG A 115 -10.32 9.12 27.04
C ARG A 115 -11.12 10.37 26.71
N ARG A 116 -10.85 11.48 27.43
CA ARG A 116 -11.51 12.76 27.16
C ARG A 116 -11.13 13.32 25.79
N MET A 117 -9.86 13.24 25.41
CA MET A 117 -9.40 13.65 24.07
C MET A 117 -10.04 12.82 22.96
N VAL A 118 -10.11 11.51 23.14
CA VAL A 118 -10.78 10.60 22.20
C VAL A 118 -12.27 10.90 22.10
N ASP A 119 -12.94 11.24 23.21
CA ASP A 119 -14.35 11.62 23.21
C ASP A 119 -14.59 12.94 22.44
N ILE A 120 -13.73 13.94 22.65
CA ILE A 120 -13.75 15.19 21.86
C ILE A 120 -13.59 14.88 20.37
N ALA A 121 -12.57 14.11 19.98
CA ALA A 121 -12.32 13.76 18.59
C ALA A 121 -13.47 12.96 17.96
N ARG A 122 -14.15 12.09 18.73
CA ARG A 122 -15.32 11.35 18.25
C ARG A 122 -16.53 12.26 18.02
N ARG A 123 -16.75 13.25 18.90
CA ARG A 123 -17.85 14.20 18.79
C ARG A 123 -17.64 15.19 17.65
N ASP A 124 -16.42 15.70 17.51
CA ASP A 124 -16.09 16.69 16.46
C ASP A 124 -15.91 16.02 15.09
N ALA A 125 -15.60 14.72 15.07
CA ALA A 125 -15.46 13.88 13.88
C ALA A 125 -14.61 14.50 12.75
N PRO A 126 -13.37 14.97 13.03
CA PRO A 126 -12.49 15.50 11.99
C PRO A 126 -12.13 14.45 10.93
N TRP A 127 -12.19 13.16 11.27
CA TRP A 127 -11.96 12.04 10.36
C TRP A 127 -13.18 11.11 10.28
N ALA A 128 -13.29 10.39 9.15
CA ALA A 128 -14.10 9.19 9.07
C ALA A 128 -13.29 8.00 9.62
N TRP A 129 -13.60 7.58 10.84
CA TRP A 129 -12.87 6.55 11.58
C TRP A 129 -13.17 5.12 11.10
N GLY A 130 -12.35 4.16 11.55
CA GLY A 130 -12.76 2.74 11.62
C GLY A 130 -12.08 1.79 10.63
N VAL A 131 -11.05 2.22 9.92
CA VAL A 131 -10.26 1.36 9.03
C VAL A 131 -8.92 1.04 9.68
N HIS A 132 -8.73 -0.23 10.06
CA HIS A 132 -7.46 -0.77 10.55
C HIS A 132 -7.07 -1.97 9.69
N PRO A 133 -6.24 -1.78 8.65
CA PRO A 133 -5.86 -2.84 7.73
C PRO A 133 -5.14 -3.98 8.45
N LYS A 134 -5.37 -5.21 8.00
CA LYS A 134 -4.58 -6.38 8.44
C LYS A 134 -3.45 -6.60 7.46
N GLN A 135 -2.25 -6.78 8.00
CA GLN A 135 -1.08 -7.15 7.20
C GLN A 135 -0.89 -8.66 7.24
N PHE A 136 -0.66 -9.24 6.06
CA PHE A 136 -0.34 -10.65 5.89
C PHE A 136 1.06 -10.75 5.29
N VAL A 137 1.86 -11.67 5.80
CA VAL A 137 3.17 -11.97 5.22
C VAL A 137 3.23 -13.42 4.80
N LEU A 138 3.53 -13.61 3.51
CA LEU A 138 3.85 -14.90 2.94
C LEU A 138 5.36 -15.06 2.95
N GLN A 139 5.81 -16.18 3.51
CA GLN A 139 7.23 -16.52 3.54
C GLN A 139 7.42 -17.94 3.03
N HIS A 140 8.59 -18.19 2.44
CA HIS A 140 8.97 -19.55 2.07
C HIS A 140 9.27 -20.39 3.32
N ALA A 141 9.04 -21.70 3.22
CA ALA A 141 9.28 -22.64 4.31
C ALA A 141 10.73 -22.68 4.81
N TRP A 142 11.69 -22.26 3.99
CA TRP A 142 13.13 -22.19 4.32
C TRP A 142 13.55 -20.84 4.94
N VAL A 143 12.61 -19.93 5.21
CA VAL A 143 12.86 -18.66 5.90
C VAL A 143 12.27 -18.76 7.31
N HIS A 144 13.09 -18.50 8.31
CA HIS A 144 12.74 -18.56 9.72
C HIS A 144 12.99 -17.23 10.42
N ASN A 145 12.43 -17.11 11.63
CA ASN A 145 12.53 -15.93 12.48
C ASN A 145 11.93 -14.66 11.88
N THR A 146 11.00 -14.82 10.94
CA THR A 146 10.18 -13.71 10.43
C THR A 146 9.17 -13.34 11.50
N LYS A 147 9.45 -12.24 12.22
CA LYS A 147 8.50 -11.62 13.14
C LYS A 147 8.04 -10.31 12.54
N LEU A 148 6.73 -10.17 12.37
CA LEU A 148 6.14 -8.91 11.95
C LEU A 148 6.34 -7.85 13.02
N ASN A 149 6.72 -6.66 12.59
CA ASN A 149 6.86 -5.51 13.45
C ASN A 149 6.65 -4.26 12.60
N ASP A 150 5.56 -3.55 12.86
CA ASP A 150 5.16 -2.39 12.07
C ASP A 150 5.93 -1.12 12.46
N MET A 151 6.68 -1.17 13.57
CA MET A 151 7.52 -0.08 14.07
C MET A 151 9.01 -0.29 13.76
N ALA A 152 9.46 -1.53 13.51
CA ALA A 152 10.88 -1.85 13.36
C ALA A 152 11.26 -2.18 11.92
N ASN A 153 12.15 -1.38 11.34
CA ASN A 153 12.58 -1.53 9.95
C ASN A 153 13.83 -2.42 9.76
N ASN A 154 14.63 -2.66 10.81
CA ASN A 154 15.91 -3.39 10.70
C ASN A 154 15.80 -4.85 11.17
N THR A 155 14.96 -5.63 10.48
CA THR A 155 14.65 -7.02 10.87
C THR A 155 15.51 -8.08 10.18
N ILE A 156 16.23 -7.72 9.10
CA ILE A 156 17.00 -8.67 8.27
C ILE A 156 18.03 -9.46 9.09
N LYS A 157 18.71 -8.82 10.05
CA LYS A 157 19.72 -9.45 10.93
C LYS A 157 19.17 -10.60 11.80
N TYR A 158 17.85 -10.70 11.96
CA TYR A 158 17.22 -11.75 12.73
C TYR A 158 16.72 -12.91 11.86
N LEU A 159 16.65 -12.72 10.54
CA LEU A 159 16.18 -13.74 9.62
C LEU A 159 17.21 -14.86 9.50
N ARG A 160 16.72 -16.09 9.49
CA ARG A 160 17.54 -17.28 9.21
C ARG A 160 17.03 -17.95 7.96
N VAL A 161 17.93 -18.30 7.05
CA VAL A 161 17.63 -19.04 5.82
C VAL A 161 18.20 -20.44 5.92
N GLU A 162 17.44 -21.45 5.49
CA GLU A 162 17.91 -22.83 5.32
C GLU A 162 18.34 -23.06 3.85
N PRO A 163 19.64 -23.01 3.52
CA PRO A 163 20.08 -23.00 2.12
C PRO A 163 19.83 -24.32 1.39
N ALA A 164 19.97 -25.45 2.09
CA ALA A 164 19.76 -26.78 1.53
C ALA A 164 18.30 -26.97 1.09
N LEU A 165 17.34 -26.67 1.97
CA LEU A 165 15.92 -26.71 1.63
C LEU A 165 15.58 -25.75 0.49
N ARG A 166 16.14 -24.53 0.49
CA ARG A 166 15.97 -23.57 -0.60
C ARG A 166 16.46 -24.13 -1.95
N SER A 167 17.65 -24.75 -1.99
CA SER A 167 18.20 -25.32 -3.23
C SER A 167 17.30 -26.44 -3.76
N ALA A 168 16.97 -27.40 -2.88
CA ALA A 168 16.12 -28.54 -3.24
C ALA A 168 14.75 -28.10 -3.78
N ARG A 169 14.11 -27.10 -3.15
CA ARG A 169 12.82 -26.57 -3.61
C ARG A 169 12.94 -25.81 -4.94
N ARG A 170 14.02 -25.05 -5.15
CA ARG A 170 14.26 -24.37 -6.44
C ARG A 170 14.44 -25.35 -7.59
N GLU A 171 15.21 -26.42 -7.39
CA GLU A 171 15.40 -27.47 -8.41
C GLU A 171 14.11 -28.22 -8.72
N ALA A 172 13.24 -28.42 -7.72
CA ALA A 172 11.95 -29.05 -7.91
C ALA A 172 10.94 -28.14 -8.64
N TRP A 173 10.86 -26.86 -8.26
CA TRP A 173 9.82 -25.94 -8.74
C TRP A 173 10.18 -25.20 -10.03
N ASN A 174 11.46 -24.95 -10.30
CA ASN A 174 11.90 -24.15 -11.44
C ASN A 174 12.36 -25.00 -12.63
N ARG A 175 11.78 -26.20 -12.82
CA ARG A 175 12.09 -27.02 -13.99
C ARG A 175 11.50 -26.36 -15.25
N PRO A 176 12.33 -25.94 -16.22
CA PRO A 176 11.82 -25.28 -17.41
C PRO A 176 10.99 -26.25 -18.25
N VAL A 177 9.82 -25.79 -18.71
CA VAL A 177 9.00 -26.55 -19.66
C VAL A 177 9.56 -26.31 -21.07
N VAL A 178 10.48 -27.18 -21.51
CA VAL A 178 11.23 -27.00 -22.76
C VAL A 178 10.60 -27.69 -23.98
N TRP A 179 9.63 -28.57 -23.79
CA TRP A 179 9.01 -29.30 -24.91
C TRP A 179 8.37 -28.37 -25.97
N PRO A 180 7.74 -27.21 -25.64
CA PRO A 180 7.17 -26.34 -26.66
C PRO A 180 8.24 -25.77 -27.60
N LEU A 181 9.45 -25.51 -27.08
CA LEU A 181 10.58 -25.06 -27.88
C LEU A 181 10.99 -26.14 -28.89
N TRP A 182 11.08 -27.39 -28.45
CA TRP A 182 11.41 -28.51 -29.34
C TRP A 182 10.32 -28.79 -30.36
N ALA A 183 9.05 -28.70 -29.97
CA ALA A 183 7.93 -28.81 -30.90
C ALA A 183 7.97 -27.73 -31.98
N PHE A 184 8.28 -26.49 -31.60
CA PHE A 184 8.44 -25.38 -32.54
C PHE A 184 9.61 -25.59 -33.51
N ILE A 185 10.78 -26.02 -33.02
CA ILE A 185 11.94 -26.35 -33.87
C ILE A 185 11.60 -27.49 -34.84
N GLY A 186 10.91 -28.53 -34.37
CA GLY A 186 10.46 -29.63 -35.21
C GLY A 186 9.52 -29.17 -36.33
N LEU A 187 8.63 -28.23 -36.04
CA LEU A 187 7.72 -27.62 -37.02
C LEU A 187 8.47 -26.83 -38.09
N LEU A 188 9.48 -26.04 -37.69
CA LEU A 188 10.34 -25.32 -38.63
C LEU A 188 11.12 -26.27 -39.54
N ILE A 189 11.69 -27.35 -38.99
CA ILE A 189 12.39 -28.38 -39.78
C ILE A 189 11.41 -29.05 -40.75
N ALA A 190 10.23 -29.46 -40.28
CA ALA A 190 9.23 -30.10 -41.12
C ALA A 190 8.75 -29.19 -42.26
N ALA A 191 8.67 -27.87 -42.05
CA ALA A 191 8.36 -26.91 -43.10
C ALA A 191 9.52 -26.70 -44.10
N ALA A 192 10.77 -26.73 -43.64
CA ALA A 192 11.95 -26.51 -44.48
C ALA A 192 12.37 -27.74 -45.31
N VAL A 193 12.16 -28.96 -44.80
CA VAL A 193 12.58 -30.21 -45.45
C VAL A 193 12.01 -30.39 -46.86
N PRO A 194 10.70 -30.17 -47.14
CA PRO A 194 10.16 -30.26 -48.50
C PRO A 194 10.81 -29.27 -49.47
N ALA A 195 11.09 -28.04 -49.00
CA ALA A 195 11.76 -27.02 -49.81
C ALA A 195 13.21 -27.42 -50.13
N ALA A 196 13.94 -27.96 -49.14
CA ALA A 196 15.31 -28.45 -49.32
C ALA A 196 15.36 -29.68 -50.26
N ILE A 197 14.45 -30.65 -50.10
CA ILE A 197 14.33 -31.81 -51.00
C ILE A 197 14.00 -31.35 -52.42
N GLY A 198 13.07 -30.41 -52.58
CA GLY A 198 12.70 -29.84 -53.87
C GLY A 198 13.86 -29.12 -54.55
N TRP A 199 14.65 -28.36 -53.80
CA TRP A 199 15.87 -27.70 -54.31
C TRP A 199 16.95 -28.72 -54.70
N TRP A 200 17.26 -29.69 -53.83
CA TRP A 200 18.27 -30.72 -54.11
C TRP A 200 17.95 -31.55 -55.36
N ARG A 201 16.68 -31.95 -55.52
CA ARG A 201 16.21 -32.66 -56.73
C ARG A 201 16.38 -31.84 -58.01
N ARG A 202 16.29 -30.51 -57.94
CA ARG A 202 16.51 -29.62 -59.10
C ARG A 202 17.99 -29.52 -59.46
N GLU A 203 18.89 -29.46 -58.48
CA GLU A 203 20.33 -29.35 -58.74
C GLU A 203 21.00 -30.67 -59.12
N HIS A 204 20.52 -31.80 -58.59
CA HIS A 204 21.14 -33.12 -58.78
C HIS A 204 20.30 -34.06 -59.66
N GLY A 205 19.15 -33.59 -60.17
CA GLY A 205 18.39 -34.29 -61.17
C GLY A 205 19.12 -34.24 -62.51
N VAL A 206 19.66 -35.38 -62.95
CA VAL A 206 20.27 -35.52 -64.28
C VAL A 206 19.23 -35.13 -65.34
N VAL A 207 19.50 -34.07 -66.09
CA VAL A 207 18.78 -33.73 -67.32
C VAL A 207 19.03 -34.89 -68.29
N ARG A 208 17.99 -35.70 -68.52
CA ARG A 208 17.93 -36.70 -69.59
C ARG A 208 17.30 -36.07 -70.83
#